data_AF-A0A7W1BV07-F1
#
_entry.id   AF-A0A7W1BV07-F1
#
_cell.length_a   1.000
_cell.length_b   1.000
_cell.length_c   1.000
_cell.angle_alpha   90.00
_cell.angle_beta   90.00
_cell.angle_gamma   90.00
#
_symmetry.space_group_name_H-M   'P 1'
#
loop_
_entity.id
_entity.type
_entity.pdbx_description
1 polymer ?
#
loop_
_entity_poly.entity_id
_entity_poly.type
_entity_poly.pdbx_seq_one_letter_code
_entity_poly.pdbx_strand_id
1 'polypeptide(L)'
;MATRVRFDRFYTYAELLETLDAWVDEFPGLLGLESIGQSYEGREIQLATVTNLETGPAEEKPAIFVHAQIHAMEFTGTTAALNLLDRLLHGHSAADERVAHALDTRTFYVVPRVNPDGADAGLADGRFRRSSVRPYPHEEPQDGLHREDVDGDGRLLMMRLRDPNGSWKPHPDDARLLIARRPDDIGGEFFRVFPEGTIQNWDGINVTVAPVLEGLDLNRNWPADWAPEG
;
A
#
# COMPACT_ATOMS: atom_id res chain seq x y z
N MET A 1 24.81 -18.81 -4.56
CA MET A 1 24.48 -17.86 -5.66
C MET A 1 24.01 -16.58 -4.98
N ALA A 2 24.39 -15.42 -5.49
CA ALA A 2 23.94 -14.13 -4.96
C ALA A 2 22.41 -14.03 -4.98
N THR A 3 21.80 -13.60 -3.88
CA THR A 3 20.34 -13.47 -3.79
C THR A 3 19.91 -12.26 -4.62
N ARG A 4 19.10 -12.45 -5.67
CA ARG A 4 18.63 -11.35 -6.54
C ARG A 4 17.15 -11.09 -6.35
N VAL A 5 16.76 -9.82 -6.44
CA VAL A 5 15.34 -9.44 -6.47
C VAL A 5 14.66 -9.98 -7.74
N ARG A 6 13.41 -10.44 -7.59
CA ARG A 6 12.55 -10.93 -8.68
C ARG A 6 11.40 -9.96 -8.93
N PHE A 7 11.14 -9.65 -10.21
CA PHE A 7 10.12 -8.69 -10.64
C PHE A 7 8.83 -9.33 -11.15
N ASP A 8 8.72 -10.66 -11.06
CA ASP A 8 7.55 -11.43 -11.50
C ASP A 8 6.61 -11.78 -10.35
N ARG A 9 6.81 -11.18 -9.16
CA ARG A 9 6.07 -11.48 -7.94
C ARG A 9 6.09 -10.31 -6.96
N PHE A 10 5.14 -10.34 -6.03
CA PHE A 10 5.21 -9.55 -4.79
C PHE A 10 5.71 -10.44 -3.65
N TYR A 11 6.41 -9.84 -2.70
CA TYR A 11 7.02 -10.54 -1.57
C TYR A 11 6.07 -10.50 -0.37
N THR A 12 5.84 -11.65 0.26
CA THR A 12 5.25 -11.66 1.62
C THR A 12 6.22 -11.01 2.60
N TYR A 13 5.75 -10.67 3.79
CA TYR A 13 6.62 -10.11 4.83
C TYR A 13 7.74 -11.08 5.21
N ALA A 14 7.46 -12.38 5.31
CA ALA A 14 8.47 -13.41 5.59
C ALA A 14 9.56 -13.45 4.50
N GLU A 15 9.16 -13.45 3.22
CA GLU A 15 10.10 -13.48 2.10
C GLU A 15 10.91 -12.19 1.96
N LEU A 16 10.31 -11.06 2.34
CA LEU A 16 11.02 -9.79 2.45
C LEU A 16 12.14 -9.90 3.50
N LEU A 17 11.83 -10.40 4.71
CA LEU A 17 12.84 -10.60 5.76
C LEU A 17 13.94 -11.57 5.33
N GLU A 18 13.57 -12.73 4.79
CA GLU A 18 14.53 -13.71 4.27
C GLU A 18 15.48 -13.10 3.23
N THR A 19 14.96 -12.24 2.35
CA THR A 19 15.76 -11.55 1.33
C THR A 19 16.73 -10.55 1.96
N LEU A 20 16.26 -9.77 2.94
CA LEU A 20 17.08 -8.76 3.62
C LEU A 20 18.19 -9.41 4.48
N ASP A 21 17.85 -10.45 5.25
CA ASP A 21 18.80 -11.19 6.08
C ASP A 21 19.88 -11.85 5.21
N ALA A 22 19.49 -12.47 4.09
CA ALA A 22 20.45 -13.04 3.14
C ALA A 22 21.41 -11.98 2.57
N TRP A 23 20.94 -10.75 2.35
CA TRP A 23 21.80 -9.65 1.89
C TRP A 23 22.73 -9.11 2.99
N VAL A 24 22.32 -9.14 4.26
CA VAL A 24 23.23 -8.79 5.37
C VAL A 24 24.39 -9.77 5.43
N ASP A 25 24.10 -11.07 5.32
CA ASP A 25 25.12 -12.12 5.31
C ASP A 25 26.05 -12.01 4.10
N GLU A 26 25.50 -11.65 2.92
CA GLU A 26 26.26 -11.52 1.68
C GLU A 26 27.11 -10.23 1.64
N PHE A 27 26.63 -9.14 2.24
CA PHE A 27 27.25 -7.80 2.17
C PHE A 27 27.43 -7.11 3.54
N PRO A 28 28.09 -7.74 4.54
CA PRO A 28 28.16 -7.22 5.91
C PRO A 28 28.95 -5.91 6.04
N GLY A 29 29.80 -5.57 5.07
CA GLY A 29 30.51 -4.29 5.01
C GLY A 29 29.71 -3.16 4.35
N LEU A 30 28.54 -3.47 3.77
CA LEU A 30 27.71 -2.52 3.02
C LEU A 30 26.30 -2.34 3.59
N LEU A 31 25.72 -3.39 4.17
CA LEU A 31 24.33 -3.42 4.63
C LEU A 31 24.25 -3.78 6.12
N GLY A 32 23.50 -2.97 6.86
CA GLY A 32 23.00 -3.30 8.18
C GLY A 32 21.48 -3.24 8.23
N LEU A 33 20.86 -4.05 9.09
CA LEU A 33 19.44 -4.01 9.39
C LEU A 33 19.20 -3.68 10.85
N GLU A 34 18.20 -2.85 11.09
CA GLU A 34 17.63 -2.64 12.42
C GLU A 34 16.12 -2.47 12.33
N SER A 35 15.41 -2.82 13.40
CA SER A 35 14.01 -2.46 13.51
C SER A 35 13.87 -1.05 14.07
N ILE A 36 13.05 -0.23 13.39
CA ILE A 36 12.71 1.13 13.85
C ILE A 36 11.36 1.19 14.57
N GLY A 37 10.75 0.04 14.83
CA GLY A 37 9.47 -0.07 15.52
C GLY A 37 8.67 -1.27 15.07
N GLN A 38 7.49 -1.44 15.65
CA GLN A 38 6.58 -2.52 15.33
C GLN A 38 5.28 -1.99 14.75
N SER A 39 4.69 -2.78 13.86
CA SER A 39 3.35 -2.56 13.32
C SER A 39 2.26 -2.86 14.36
N TYR A 40 1.00 -2.69 13.98
CA TYR A 40 -0.13 -2.96 14.87
C TYR A 40 -0.21 -4.44 15.28
N GLU A 41 0.10 -5.35 14.36
CA GLU A 41 0.13 -6.79 14.61
C GLU A 41 1.51 -7.28 15.12
N GLY A 42 2.41 -6.37 15.50
CA GLY A 42 3.70 -6.70 16.12
C GLY A 42 4.80 -7.13 15.15
N ARG A 43 4.68 -6.83 13.85
CA ARG A 43 5.75 -7.09 12.86
C ARG A 43 6.78 -5.97 12.90
N GLU A 44 8.06 -6.33 12.90
CA GLU A 44 9.17 -5.38 12.87
C GLU A 44 9.17 -4.54 11.57
N ILE A 45 9.38 -3.24 11.70
CA ILE A 45 9.55 -2.32 10.56
C ILE A 45 11.04 -2.19 10.32
N GLN A 46 11.53 -2.92 9.31
CA GLN A 46 12.97 -3.01 9.03
C GLN A 46 13.49 -1.77 8.29
N LEU A 47 14.54 -1.17 8.83
CA LEU A 47 15.39 -0.18 8.19
C LEU A 47 16.67 -0.87 7.68
N ALA A 48 16.92 -0.75 6.38
CA ALA A 48 18.16 -1.12 5.75
C ALA A 48 19.07 0.12 5.62
N THR A 49 20.20 0.07 6.30
CA THR A 49 21.26 1.09 6.20
C THR A 49 22.30 0.60 5.22
N VAL A 50 22.43 1.27 4.07
CA VAL A 50 23.35 0.89 2.99
C VAL A 50 24.40 1.98 2.75
N THR A 51 25.67 1.64 2.98
CA THR A 51 26.82 2.52 2.74
C THR A 51 28.11 1.71 2.76
N ASN A 52 29.19 2.19 2.13
CA ASN A 52 30.50 1.52 2.26
C ASN A 52 31.17 1.85 3.60
N LEU A 53 31.17 0.91 4.56
CA LEU A 53 31.74 1.15 5.89
C LEU A 53 33.27 1.35 5.87
N GLU A 54 33.96 0.95 4.81
CA GLU A 54 35.42 1.15 4.68
C GLU A 54 35.78 2.64 4.48
N THR A 55 34.87 3.45 3.94
CA THR A 55 35.10 4.89 3.71
C THR A 55 34.56 5.78 4.81
N GLY A 56 34.02 5.20 5.88
CA GLY A 56 33.51 5.90 7.05
C GLY A 56 32.16 5.37 7.53
N PRO A 57 31.78 5.68 8.77
CA PRO A 57 30.52 5.23 9.35
C PRO A 57 29.31 5.92 8.70
N ALA A 58 28.15 5.29 8.81
CA ALA A 58 26.92 5.71 8.13
C ALA A 58 26.46 7.12 8.53
N GLU A 59 26.57 7.44 9.82
CA GLU A 59 26.15 8.70 10.44
C GLU A 59 27.03 9.91 10.09
N GLU A 60 28.25 9.68 9.59
CA GLU A 60 29.17 10.76 9.18
C GLU A 60 29.00 11.15 7.70
N LYS A 61 28.17 10.43 6.94
CA LYS A 61 27.92 10.69 5.52
C LYS A 61 26.56 11.35 5.30
N PRO A 62 26.42 12.25 4.30
CA PRO A 62 25.12 12.74 3.87
C PRO A 62 24.17 11.60 3.51
N ALA A 63 22.91 11.72 3.91
CA ALA A 63 21.95 10.64 3.85
C ALA A 63 20.82 10.87 2.85
N ILE A 64 20.37 9.78 2.23
CA ILE A 64 19.11 9.70 1.48
C ILE A 64 18.20 8.75 2.23
N PHE A 65 17.02 9.24 2.62
CA PHE A 65 15.97 8.40 3.22
C PHE A 65 14.94 8.02 2.18
N VAL A 66 14.66 6.72 2.06
CA VAL A 66 13.63 6.15 1.19
C VAL A 66 12.73 5.27 2.04
N HIS A 67 11.43 5.51 1.99
CA HIS A 67 10.47 4.60 2.58
C HIS A 67 9.45 4.17 1.54
N ALA A 68 8.94 2.96 1.66
CA ALA A 68 8.04 2.37 0.69
C ALA A 68 6.82 1.72 1.34
N GLN A 69 5.75 1.64 0.55
CA GLN A 69 4.52 0.92 0.85
C GLN A 69 3.91 1.30 2.21
N ILE A 70 3.68 2.60 2.41
CA ILE A 70 2.88 3.11 3.54
C ILE A 70 1.39 2.76 3.36
N HIS A 71 0.91 2.74 2.12
CA HIS A 71 -0.40 2.20 1.77
C HIS A 71 -0.28 0.70 1.47
N ALA A 72 -1.24 -0.08 1.97
CA ALA A 72 -1.21 -1.54 1.96
C ALA A 72 -1.09 -2.13 0.55
N MET A 73 -1.96 -1.66 -0.36
CA MET A 73 -2.16 -2.27 -1.68
C MET A 73 -1.27 -1.69 -2.79
N GLU A 74 -0.31 -0.83 -2.44
CA GLU A 74 0.67 -0.25 -3.38
C GLU A 74 1.94 -1.13 -3.45
N PHE A 75 1.76 -2.42 -3.77
CA PHE A 75 2.81 -3.47 -3.70
C PHE A 75 4.08 -3.19 -4.53
N THR A 76 3.96 -2.38 -5.57
CA THR A 76 5.11 -1.93 -6.37
C THR A 76 6.08 -1.07 -5.56
N GLY A 77 5.64 -0.48 -4.45
CA GLY A 77 6.48 0.26 -3.51
C GLY A 77 7.62 -0.59 -2.94
N THR A 78 7.32 -1.71 -2.27
CA THR A 78 8.37 -2.62 -1.76
C THR A 78 9.23 -3.16 -2.90
N THR A 79 8.63 -3.44 -4.05
CA THR A 79 9.38 -3.92 -5.23
C THR A 79 10.43 -2.90 -5.69
N ALA A 80 10.08 -1.61 -5.72
CA ALA A 80 11.01 -0.53 -6.08
C ALA A 80 12.12 -0.36 -5.03
N ALA A 81 11.79 -0.46 -3.73
CA ALA A 81 12.79 -0.40 -2.66
C ALA A 81 13.77 -1.59 -2.73
N LEU A 82 13.28 -2.81 -2.96
CA LEU A 82 14.13 -3.99 -3.16
C LEU A 82 15.00 -3.86 -4.42
N ASN A 83 14.51 -3.25 -5.49
CA ASN A 83 15.33 -2.97 -6.67
C ASN A 83 16.47 -2.00 -6.39
N LEU A 84 16.20 -0.94 -5.61
CA LEU A 84 17.23 0.00 -5.18
C LEU A 84 18.31 -0.72 -4.37
N LEU A 85 17.92 -1.52 -3.38
CA LEU A 85 18.85 -2.30 -2.56
C LEU A 85 19.67 -3.28 -3.43
N ASP A 86 19.02 -4.07 -4.29
CA ASP A 86 19.69 -5.01 -5.21
C ASP A 86 20.72 -4.31 -6.08
N ARG A 87 20.38 -3.12 -6.62
CA ARG A 87 21.30 -2.32 -7.45
C ARG A 87 22.49 -1.79 -6.65
N LEU A 88 22.27 -1.29 -5.43
CA LEU A 88 23.34 -0.74 -4.61
C LEU A 88 24.33 -1.83 -4.20
N LEU A 89 23.83 -2.97 -3.71
CA LEU A 89 24.68 -4.06 -3.20
C LEU A 89 25.44 -4.76 -4.33
N HIS A 90 24.72 -5.25 -5.34
CA HIS A 90 25.35 -5.99 -6.43
C HIS A 90 26.10 -5.09 -7.40
N GLY A 91 25.68 -3.83 -7.55
CA GLY A 91 26.42 -2.84 -8.32
C GLY A 91 27.78 -2.54 -7.70
N HIS A 92 27.85 -2.41 -6.38
CA HIS A 92 29.11 -2.26 -5.67
C HIS A 92 30.01 -3.50 -5.83
N SER A 93 29.46 -4.69 -5.61
CA SER A 93 30.20 -5.96 -5.79
C SER A 93 30.73 -6.15 -7.22
N ALA A 94 30.00 -5.66 -8.22
CA ALA A 94 30.41 -5.66 -9.63
C ALA A 94 31.34 -4.50 -10.01
N ALA A 95 31.81 -3.69 -9.05
CA ALA A 95 32.66 -2.53 -9.27
C ALA A 95 32.06 -1.48 -10.23
N ASP A 96 30.75 -1.26 -10.19
CA ASP A 96 30.10 -0.13 -10.89
C ASP A 96 30.53 1.19 -10.24
N GLU A 97 31.30 2.00 -10.98
CA GLU A 97 31.86 3.28 -10.50
C GLU A 97 30.81 4.24 -9.95
N ARG A 98 29.60 4.28 -10.54
CA ARG A 98 28.53 5.17 -10.08
C ARG A 98 27.95 4.71 -8.75
N VAL A 99 27.82 3.40 -8.58
CA VAL A 99 27.31 2.80 -7.33
C VAL A 99 28.37 2.88 -6.23
N ALA A 100 29.63 2.56 -6.54
CA ALA A 100 30.75 2.72 -5.61
C ALA A 100 30.85 4.16 -5.11
N HIS A 101 30.88 5.14 -6.03
CA HIS A 101 30.91 6.55 -5.65
C HIS A 101 29.68 6.97 -4.81
N ALA A 102 28.50 6.40 -5.07
CA ALA A 102 27.31 6.67 -4.27
C ALA A 102 27.47 6.15 -2.83
N LEU A 103 27.93 4.92 -2.63
CA LEU A 103 28.09 4.30 -1.31
C LEU A 103 29.33 4.79 -0.54
N ASP A 104 30.36 5.22 -1.24
CA ASP A 104 31.58 5.76 -0.61
C ASP A 104 31.32 7.11 0.06
N THR A 105 30.38 7.90 -0.46
CA THR A 105 30.17 9.30 -0.05
C THR A 105 28.78 9.60 0.51
N ARG A 106 27.84 8.65 0.48
CA ARG A 106 26.49 8.79 1.03
C ARG A 106 26.05 7.53 1.79
N THR A 107 25.00 7.71 2.59
CA THR A 107 24.26 6.62 3.23
C THR A 107 22.84 6.57 2.67
N PHE A 108 22.36 5.38 2.36
CA PHE A 108 20.97 5.14 1.98
C PHE A 108 20.26 4.44 3.15
N TYR A 109 19.29 5.12 3.74
CA TYR A 109 18.39 4.55 4.74
C TYR A 109 17.09 4.17 4.04
N VAL A 110 16.85 2.88 3.88
CA VAL A 110 15.72 2.36 3.11
C VAL A 110 14.81 1.57 4.03
N VAL A 111 13.55 1.98 4.17
CA VAL A 111 12.49 1.18 4.81
C VAL A 111 11.67 0.54 3.69
N PRO A 112 11.90 -0.75 3.35
CA PRO A 112 11.29 -1.36 2.18
C PRO A 112 9.78 -1.53 2.32
N ARG A 113 9.27 -1.60 3.56
CA ARG A 113 7.86 -1.74 3.86
C ARG A 113 7.52 -1.11 5.21
N VAL A 114 6.93 0.07 5.17
CA VAL A 114 6.48 0.80 6.37
C VAL A 114 5.25 0.14 7.00
N ASN A 115 4.36 -0.43 6.17
CA ASN A 115 3.11 -1.02 6.62
C ASN A 115 3.08 -2.52 6.31
N PRO A 116 3.77 -3.36 7.13
CA PRO A 116 3.85 -4.78 6.88
C PRO A 116 2.50 -5.48 7.03
N ASP A 117 1.67 -5.10 8.01
CA ASP A 117 0.38 -5.77 8.26
C ASP A 117 -0.59 -5.61 7.09
N GLY A 118 -0.81 -4.37 6.65
CA GLY A 118 -1.74 -4.10 5.55
C GLY A 118 -1.30 -4.74 4.24
N ALA A 119 0.01 -4.73 3.97
CA ALA A 119 0.59 -5.39 2.80
C ALA A 119 0.36 -6.90 2.83
N ASP A 120 0.65 -7.56 3.97
CA ASP A 120 0.56 -9.01 4.09
C ASP A 120 -0.90 -9.48 4.05
N ALA A 121 -1.80 -8.75 4.74
CA ALA A 121 -3.24 -8.99 4.68
C ALA A 121 -3.76 -8.88 3.24
N GLY A 122 -3.36 -7.83 2.52
CA GLY A 122 -3.75 -7.62 1.12
C GLY A 122 -3.26 -8.71 0.16
N LEU A 123 -2.06 -9.26 0.39
CA LEU A 123 -1.56 -10.41 -0.39
C LEU A 123 -2.29 -11.71 -0.03
N ALA A 124 -2.74 -11.87 1.21
CA ALA A 124 -3.39 -13.08 1.71
C ALA A 124 -4.87 -13.18 1.27
N ASP A 125 -5.63 -12.09 1.37
CA ASP A 125 -7.08 -12.09 1.13
C ASP A 125 -7.54 -11.30 -0.11
N GLY A 126 -6.66 -10.53 -0.74
CA GLY A 126 -6.97 -9.72 -1.92
C GLY A 126 -7.94 -8.55 -1.66
N ARG A 127 -8.38 -8.35 -0.41
CA ARG A 127 -9.32 -7.27 -0.05
C ARG A 127 -8.61 -5.93 -0.13
N PHE A 128 -9.28 -4.97 -0.75
CA PHE A 128 -8.78 -3.61 -0.79
C PHE A 128 -8.79 -2.97 0.60
N ARG A 129 -7.61 -2.76 1.17
CA ARG A 129 -7.37 -1.90 2.33
C ARG A 129 -6.54 -0.71 1.90
N ARG A 130 -6.92 0.50 2.31
CA ARG A 130 -6.13 1.68 1.95
C ARG A 130 -4.76 1.64 2.63
N SER A 131 -4.73 1.40 3.94
CA SER A 131 -3.50 1.46 4.73
C SER A 131 -3.51 0.45 5.88
N SER A 132 -4.00 0.76 7.08
CA SER A 132 -3.87 -0.16 8.23
C SER A 132 -4.84 -1.36 8.18
N VAL A 133 -4.57 -2.38 8.99
CA VAL A 133 -5.52 -3.44 9.39
C VAL A 133 -6.23 -3.12 10.72
N ARG A 134 -5.84 -2.03 11.37
CA ARG A 134 -6.40 -1.61 12.65
C ARG A 134 -7.82 -1.05 12.44
N PRO A 135 -8.83 -1.54 13.18
CA PRO A 135 -10.14 -0.90 13.25
C PRO A 135 -10.01 0.57 13.70
N TYR A 136 -10.51 1.49 12.87
CA TYR A 136 -10.48 2.92 13.12
C TYR A 136 -11.46 3.65 12.17
N PRO A 137 -12.24 4.65 12.64
CA PRO A 137 -12.26 5.19 14.00
C PRO A 137 -13.10 4.36 14.99
N HIS A 138 -13.82 3.35 14.51
CA HIS A 138 -14.68 2.48 15.33
C HIS A 138 -14.10 1.07 15.40
N GLU A 139 -14.36 0.39 16.50
CA GLU A 139 -13.93 -1.00 16.72
C GLU A 139 -14.86 -2.01 16.03
N GLU A 140 -16.13 -1.63 15.83
CA GLU A 140 -17.15 -2.48 15.23
C GLU A 140 -17.62 -1.93 13.87
N PRO A 141 -17.94 -2.83 12.92
CA PRO A 141 -18.57 -2.45 11.66
C PRO A 141 -19.84 -1.63 11.92
N GLN A 142 -20.05 -0.60 11.11
CA GLN A 142 -21.24 0.26 11.19
C GLN A 142 -22.25 -0.18 10.14
N ASP A 143 -23.53 0.08 10.40
CA ASP A 143 -24.63 -0.21 9.47
C ASP A 143 -24.45 0.44 8.10
N GLY A 144 -25.06 -0.17 7.09
CA GLY A 144 -25.07 0.32 5.71
C GLY A 144 -24.60 -0.71 4.70
N LEU A 145 -24.26 -0.24 3.51
CA LEU A 145 -23.74 -1.04 2.41
C LEU A 145 -22.25 -1.31 2.62
N HIS A 146 -21.92 -2.58 2.88
CA HIS A 146 -20.55 -3.06 2.96
C HIS A 146 -20.08 -3.55 1.61
N ARG A 147 -18.91 -3.07 1.17
CA ARG A 147 -18.34 -3.50 -0.11
C ARG A 147 -17.82 -4.92 0.00
N GLU A 148 -18.31 -5.78 -0.86
CA GLU A 148 -17.88 -7.17 -0.97
C GLU A 148 -18.15 -7.70 -2.38
N ASP A 149 -17.38 -8.70 -2.77
CA ASP A 149 -17.61 -9.50 -3.98
C ASP A 149 -18.78 -10.46 -3.67
N VAL A 150 -19.99 -10.11 -4.10
CA VAL A 150 -21.22 -10.83 -3.70
C VAL A 150 -21.43 -12.10 -4.53
N ASP A 151 -20.79 -12.20 -5.70
CA ASP A 151 -20.92 -13.35 -6.60
C ASP A 151 -19.66 -14.23 -6.66
N GLY A 152 -18.56 -13.79 -6.05
CA GLY A 152 -17.32 -14.55 -5.90
C GLY A 152 -16.48 -14.63 -7.18
N ASP A 153 -16.67 -13.70 -8.13
CA ASP A 153 -15.95 -13.70 -9.40
C ASP A 153 -14.52 -13.10 -9.31
N GLY A 154 -14.13 -12.65 -8.12
CA GLY A 154 -12.84 -12.02 -7.84
C GLY A 154 -12.80 -10.54 -8.23
N ARG A 155 -13.95 -9.91 -8.48
CA ARG A 155 -14.08 -8.49 -8.80
C ARG A 155 -15.00 -7.82 -7.79
N LEU A 156 -14.73 -6.54 -7.60
CA LEU A 156 -15.56 -5.64 -6.81
C LEU A 156 -16.03 -4.54 -7.75
N LEU A 157 -17.26 -4.66 -8.24
CA LEU A 157 -17.81 -3.81 -9.28
C LEU A 157 -18.75 -2.74 -8.72
N MET A 158 -19.43 -2.04 -9.63
CA MET A 158 -20.51 -1.12 -9.30
C MET A 158 -21.83 -1.72 -9.75
N MET A 159 -22.82 -1.74 -8.87
CA MET A 159 -24.17 -2.22 -9.12
C MET A 159 -25.07 -1.08 -9.61
N ARG A 160 -25.98 -1.41 -10.53
CA ARG A 160 -27.01 -0.48 -11.04
C ARG A 160 -28.34 -0.80 -10.39
N LEU A 161 -28.91 0.15 -9.66
CA LEU A 161 -30.26 0.09 -9.15
C LEU A 161 -31.17 0.94 -10.03
N ARG A 162 -32.13 0.31 -10.70
CA ARG A 162 -33.16 1.02 -11.50
C ARG A 162 -33.95 1.93 -10.57
N ASP A 163 -33.97 3.22 -10.89
CA ASP A 163 -34.66 4.23 -10.10
C ASP A 163 -35.05 5.42 -10.99
N PRO A 164 -36.34 5.78 -11.10
CA PRO A 164 -36.78 6.96 -11.88
C PRO A 164 -36.12 8.28 -11.47
N ASN A 165 -35.63 8.39 -10.24
CA ASN A 165 -34.92 9.54 -9.70
C ASN A 165 -33.39 9.39 -9.77
N GLY A 166 -32.89 8.33 -10.41
CA GLY A 166 -31.46 8.08 -10.58
C GLY A 166 -30.72 9.19 -11.34
N SER A 167 -29.47 9.42 -10.96
CA SER A 167 -28.60 10.45 -11.56
C SER A 167 -27.89 9.98 -12.82
N TRP A 168 -28.04 8.72 -13.21
CA TRP A 168 -27.34 8.11 -14.33
C TRP A 168 -28.32 7.50 -15.34
N LYS A 169 -27.97 7.57 -16.62
CA LYS A 169 -28.68 6.87 -17.71
C LYS A 169 -27.68 6.11 -18.60
N PRO A 170 -28.12 5.09 -19.35
CA PRO A 170 -27.26 4.41 -20.32
C PRO A 170 -26.68 5.37 -21.35
N HIS A 171 -25.44 5.16 -21.77
CA HIS A 171 -24.88 5.85 -22.93
C HIS A 171 -25.63 5.39 -24.20
N PRO A 172 -25.99 6.30 -25.13
CA PRO A 172 -26.79 5.95 -26.31
C PRO A 172 -26.08 4.95 -27.24
N ASP A 173 -24.75 5.04 -27.34
CA ASP A 173 -23.96 4.17 -28.23
C ASP A 173 -23.52 2.85 -27.57
N ASP A 174 -23.53 2.77 -26.23
CA ASP A 174 -23.14 1.56 -25.49
C ASP A 174 -23.85 1.51 -24.14
N ALA A 175 -24.87 0.65 -24.03
CA ALA A 175 -25.66 0.52 -22.81
C ALA A 175 -24.85 0.01 -21.59
N ARG A 176 -23.62 -0.49 -21.78
CA ARG A 176 -22.71 -0.84 -20.68
C ARG A 176 -22.06 0.38 -20.06
N LEU A 177 -22.08 1.54 -20.69
CA LEU A 177 -21.58 2.78 -20.12
C LEU A 177 -22.75 3.58 -19.52
N LEU A 178 -22.46 4.36 -18.49
CA LEU A 178 -23.41 5.30 -17.89
C LEU A 178 -22.92 6.73 -18.12
N ILE A 179 -23.87 7.62 -18.38
CA ILE A 179 -23.64 9.06 -18.45
C ILE A 179 -24.54 9.76 -17.44
N ALA A 180 -24.09 10.93 -16.98
CA ALA A 180 -24.88 11.76 -16.10
C ALA A 180 -26.21 12.12 -16.77
N ARG A 181 -27.30 11.98 -16.00
CA ARG A 181 -28.63 12.44 -16.37
C ARG A 181 -28.61 13.97 -16.48
N ARG A 182 -29.24 14.49 -17.52
CA ARG A 182 -29.42 15.92 -17.74
C ARG A 182 -30.75 16.40 -17.15
N PRO A 183 -30.88 17.69 -16.82
CA PRO A 183 -32.13 18.24 -16.30
C PRO A 183 -33.35 18.08 -17.23
N ASP A 184 -33.12 18.00 -18.54
CA ASP A 184 -34.13 17.80 -19.59
C ASP A 184 -34.46 16.32 -19.88
N ASP A 185 -33.82 15.38 -19.17
CA ASP A 185 -34.14 13.96 -19.27
C ASP A 185 -35.40 13.64 -18.43
N ILE A 186 -36.56 13.73 -19.08
CA ILE A 186 -37.88 13.50 -18.47
C ILE A 186 -38.32 12.03 -18.57
N GLY A 187 -37.78 11.26 -19.52
CA GLY A 187 -38.12 9.86 -19.75
C GLY A 187 -36.91 8.98 -20.04
N GLY A 188 -37.04 7.68 -19.80
CA GLY A 188 -35.99 6.68 -20.02
C GLY A 188 -35.69 5.85 -18.78
N GLU A 189 -34.68 4.99 -18.90
CA GLU A 189 -34.16 4.21 -17.78
C GLU A 189 -33.10 5.01 -17.03
N PHE A 190 -33.33 5.20 -15.74
CA PHE A 190 -32.42 5.87 -14.83
C PHE A 190 -31.94 4.93 -13.75
N PHE A 191 -30.74 5.20 -13.24
CA PHE A 191 -30.06 4.34 -12.29
C PHE A 191 -29.41 5.16 -11.16
N ARG A 192 -29.51 4.63 -9.95
CA ARG A 192 -28.53 4.87 -8.89
C ARG A 192 -27.40 3.85 -9.04
N VAL A 193 -26.19 4.25 -8.69
CA VAL A 193 -25.01 3.41 -8.81
C VAL A 193 -24.38 3.27 -7.43
N PHE A 194 -24.16 2.04 -7.01
CA PHE A 194 -23.61 1.69 -5.70
C PHE A 194 -22.41 0.78 -5.89
N PRO A 195 -21.44 0.76 -4.97
CA PRO A 195 -20.47 -0.33 -4.97
C PRO A 195 -21.19 -1.66 -4.77
N GLU A 196 -20.64 -2.72 -5.33
CA GLU A 196 -21.07 -4.07 -5.05
C GLU A 196 -20.97 -4.39 -3.56
N GLY A 197 -22.01 -5.04 -3.02
CA GLY A 197 -22.04 -5.41 -1.61
C GLY A 197 -23.40 -5.71 -1.02
N THR A 198 -23.41 -6.05 0.28
CA THR A 198 -24.60 -6.31 1.08
C THR A 198 -24.92 -5.14 2.01
N ILE A 199 -26.22 -4.86 2.19
CA ILE A 199 -26.71 -3.79 3.07
C ILE A 199 -27.16 -4.40 4.41
N GLN A 200 -26.59 -3.91 5.50
CA GLN A 200 -27.01 -4.22 6.86
C GLN A 200 -27.99 -3.16 7.37
N ASN A 201 -29.05 -3.59 8.07
CA ASN A 201 -30.07 -2.72 8.68
C ASN A 201 -30.69 -1.69 7.73
N TRP A 202 -31.08 -2.13 6.53
CA TRP A 202 -31.72 -1.27 5.54
C TRP A 202 -33.07 -0.71 6.02
N ASP A 203 -33.22 0.61 6.00
CA ASP A 203 -34.46 1.32 6.38
C ASP A 203 -35.55 1.30 5.29
N GLY A 204 -35.30 0.64 4.16
CA GLY A 204 -36.19 0.56 3.00
C GLY A 204 -36.13 1.77 2.06
N ILE A 205 -35.33 2.79 2.38
CA ILE A 205 -35.33 4.08 1.65
C ILE A 205 -33.88 4.47 1.28
N ASN A 206 -33.02 4.61 2.27
CA ASN A 206 -31.67 5.12 2.14
C ASN A 206 -30.66 3.98 2.00
N VAL A 207 -29.70 4.17 1.09
CA VAL A 207 -28.55 3.28 0.95
C VAL A 207 -27.32 4.10 1.30
N THR A 208 -26.92 4.03 2.57
CA THR A 208 -25.69 4.65 3.07
C THR A 208 -24.55 3.66 2.92
N VAL A 209 -23.42 4.08 2.34
CA VAL A 209 -22.22 3.24 2.31
C VAL A 209 -21.65 3.17 3.71
N ALA A 210 -21.50 1.96 4.24
CA ALA A 210 -20.89 1.76 5.55
C ALA A 210 -19.44 2.28 5.53
N PRO A 211 -19.01 3.04 6.55
CA PRO A 211 -17.60 3.34 6.75
C PRO A 211 -16.75 2.07 6.71
N VAL A 212 -15.56 2.16 6.10
CA VAL A 212 -14.60 1.07 6.17
C VAL A 212 -14.14 0.89 7.62
N LEU A 213 -14.11 -0.36 8.09
CA LEU A 213 -13.66 -0.68 9.45
C LEU A 213 -12.20 -0.24 9.66
N GLU A 214 -11.36 -0.49 8.67
CA GLU A 214 -9.91 -0.27 8.69
C GLU A 214 -9.57 1.09 8.04
N GLY A 215 -10.18 2.16 8.54
CA GLY A 215 -10.16 3.50 7.93
C GLY A 215 -8.90 4.34 8.21
N LEU A 216 -7.98 3.85 9.04
CA LEU A 216 -6.75 4.59 9.37
C LEU A 216 -5.82 4.69 8.16
N ASP A 217 -5.58 5.91 7.68
CA ASP A 217 -4.58 6.21 6.64
C ASP A 217 -3.27 6.67 7.27
N LEU A 218 -2.25 5.81 7.27
CA LEU A 218 -0.95 6.10 7.88
C LEU A 218 -0.26 7.33 7.25
N ASN A 219 -0.52 7.63 5.98
CA ASN A 219 0.04 8.81 5.31
C ASN A 219 -0.63 10.13 5.73
N ARG A 220 -1.67 10.07 6.55
CA ARG A 220 -2.30 11.26 7.15
C ARG A 220 -1.90 11.47 8.60
N ASN A 221 -1.01 10.62 9.12
CA ASN A 221 -0.50 10.67 10.49
C ASN A 221 0.95 11.12 10.58
N TRP A 222 1.55 11.57 9.47
CA TRP A 222 2.82 12.26 9.56
C TRP A 222 2.64 13.56 10.36
N PRO A 223 3.62 13.93 11.21
CA PRO A 223 3.60 15.15 12.00
C PRO A 223 3.71 16.39 11.08
N ALA A 224 2.65 16.70 10.34
CA ALA A 224 2.53 17.96 9.63
C ALA A 224 2.32 19.11 10.64
N ASP A 225 1.72 18.82 11.79
CA ASP A 225 1.37 19.77 12.85
C ASP A 225 1.82 19.32 14.25
N TRP A 226 2.82 18.44 14.36
CA TRP A 226 3.34 18.06 15.67
C TRP A 226 4.11 19.24 16.26
N ALA A 227 3.66 19.70 17.42
CA ALA A 227 4.38 20.62 18.28
C ALA A 227 4.51 19.98 19.67
N PRO A 228 5.66 20.12 20.36
CA PRO A 228 5.72 19.81 21.77
C PRO A 228 4.75 20.72 22.53
N GLU A 229 4.04 20.19 23.52
CA GLU A 229 3.25 21.02 24.43
C GLU A 229 4.19 21.97 25.18
N GLY A 230 4.09 23.28 24.89
CA GLY A 230 4.87 24.35 25.50
C GLY A 230 4.21 25.70 25.30
#